data_AF-A0A4Q3YPC1-F1
#
_entry.id   AF-A0A4Q3YPC1-F1
#
_cell.length_a   1.000
_cell.length_b   1.000
_cell.length_c   1.000
_cell.angle_alpha   90.00
_cell.angle_beta   90.00
_cell.angle_gamma   90.00
#
_symmetry.space_group_name_H-M   'P 1'
#
loop_
_entity.id
_entity.type
_entity.pdbx_description
1 polymer ?
#
loop_
_entity_poly.entity_id
_entity_poly.type
_entity_poly.pdbx_seq_one_letter_code
_entity_poly.pdbx_strand_id
1 'polypeptide(L)'
;IGLKEHDRLALAKTMMERKLTGRRTSSKLPELVELVMAKPLVSANMVAKTLDVTPQAARRIVSELGLREMTGRGRFRAWGAL
;
A
#
# COMPACT_ATOMS: atom_id res chain seq x y z
N ILE A 1 -6.34 -5.44 -23.40
CA ILE A 1 -6.29 -5.70 -21.94
C ILE A 1 -5.35 -4.70 -21.23
N GLY A 2 -4.27 -4.22 -21.86
CA GLY A 2 -3.28 -3.33 -21.22
C GLY A 2 -3.72 -1.90 -20.83
N LEU A 3 -4.49 -1.18 -21.66
CA LEU A 3 -4.85 0.22 -21.37
C LEU A 3 -5.77 0.38 -20.15
N LYS A 4 -6.85 -0.41 -20.07
CA LYS A 4 -7.81 -0.32 -18.95
C LYS A 4 -7.19 -0.64 -17.58
N GLU A 5 -6.25 -1.58 -17.54
CA GLU A 5 -5.52 -1.91 -16.32
C GLU A 5 -4.51 -0.81 -15.96
N HIS A 6 -3.82 -0.27 -16.97
CA HIS A 6 -2.94 0.88 -16.80
C HIS A 6 -3.69 2.10 -16.23
N ASP A 7 -4.86 2.43 -16.77
CA ASP A 7 -5.68 3.55 -16.31
C ASP A 7 -6.14 3.37 -14.87
N ARG A 8 -6.49 2.14 -14.46
CA ARG A 8 -6.85 1.82 -13.07
C ARG A 8 -5.66 1.99 -12.13
N LEU A 9 -4.50 1.45 -12.51
CA LEU A 9 -3.27 1.58 -11.72
C LEU A 9 -2.82 3.05 -11.62
N ALA A 10 -2.94 3.82 -12.70
CA ALA A 10 -2.65 5.25 -12.71
C ALA A 10 -3.60 6.03 -11.77
N LEU A 11 -4.90 5.73 -11.82
CA LEU A 11 -5.89 6.34 -10.92
C LEU A 11 -5.59 6.00 -9.45
N ALA A 12 -5.31 4.72 -9.15
CA ALA A 12 -4.95 4.28 -7.81
C ALA A 12 -3.70 5.00 -7.30
N LYS A 13 -2.67 5.15 -8.15
CA LYS A 13 -1.45 5.90 -7.83
C LYS A 13 -1.77 7.34 -7.46
N THR A 14 -2.52 8.06 -8.30
CA THR A 14 -2.90 9.46 -8.04
C THR A 14 -3.70 9.61 -6.74
N MET A 15 -4.60 8.68 -6.44
CA MET A 15 -5.36 8.70 -5.18
C MET A 15 -4.46 8.47 -3.96
N MET A 16 -3.47 7.59 -4.07
CA MET A 16 -2.48 7.34 -3.02
C MET A 16 -1.52 8.52 -2.84
N GLU A 17 -1.05 9.14 -3.93
CA GLU A 17 -0.17 10.32 -3.89
C GLU A 17 -0.83 11.52 -3.20
N ARG A 18 -2.14 11.72 -3.34
CA ARG A 18 -2.89 12.75 -2.60
C ARG A 18 -2.81 12.57 -1.08
N LYS A 19 -2.62 11.33 -0.58
CA LYS A 19 -2.44 11.05 0.85
C LYS A 19 -1.02 11.35 1.35
N LEU A 20 -0.08 11.62 0.45
CA LEU A 20 1.29 12.02 0.75
C LEU A 20 1.44 13.53 0.97
N THR A 21 0.50 14.33 0.47
CA THR A 21 0.51 15.79 0.65
C THR A 21 0.48 16.15 2.13
N GLY A 22 1.40 17.00 2.58
CA GLY A 22 1.51 17.44 3.98
C GLY A 22 2.08 16.38 4.94
N ARG A 23 2.57 15.24 4.44
CA ARG A 23 3.28 14.26 5.26
C ARG A 23 4.66 14.77 5.63
N ARG A 24 5.10 14.37 6.83
CA ARG A 24 6.46 14.62 7.31
C ARG A 24 7.46 13.86 6.45
N THR A 25 8.66 14.42 6.30
CA THR A 25 9.77 13.82 5.53
C THR A 25 10.18 12.43 6.04
N SER A 26 9.98 12.14 7.32
CA SER A 26 10.26 10.83 7.93
C SER A 26 9.18 9.77 7.70
N SER A 27 8.13 10.08 6.95
CA SER A 27 7.05 9.13 6.68
C SER A 27 7.51 8.01 5.75
N LYS A 28 7.09 6.78 6.07
CA LYS A 28 7.25 5.58 5.22
C LYS A 28 6.08 5.34 4.24
N LEU A 29 5.14 6.28 4.18
CA LEU A 29 3.98 6.18 3.30
C LEU A 29 4.36 6.26 1.81
N PRO A 30 5.29 7.15 1.37
CA PRO A 30 5.72 7.18 -0.03
C PRO A 30 6.29 5.84 -0.49
N GLU A 31 7.17 5.22 0.31
CA GLU A 31 7.76 3.92 -0.03
C GLU A 31 6.72 2.79 -0.05
N LEU A 32 5.66 2.88 0.76
CA LEU A 32 4.54 1.94 0.68
C LEU A 32 3.76 2.07 -0.63
N VAL A 33 3.56 3.29 -1.15
CA VAL A 33 2.90 3.52 -2.44
C VAL A 33 3.69 2.84 -3.55
N GLU A 34 5.00 3.07 -3.59
CA GLU A 34 5.89 2.45 -4.58
C GLU A 34 5.85 0.91 -4.49
N LEU A 35 5.84 0.36 -3.27
CA LEU A 35 5.73 -1.09 -3.07
C LEU A 35 4.41 -1.66 -3.62
N VAL A 36 3.28 -0.99 -3.39
CA VAL A 36 1.96 -1.42 -3.89
C VAL A 36 1.88 -1.30 -5.41
N MET A 37 2.46 -0.26 -6.00
CA MET A 37 2.53 -0.10 -7.45
C MET A 37 3.38 -1.19 -8.12
N ALA A 38 4.45 -1.63 -7.46
CA ALA A 38 5.28 -2.74 -7.94
C ALA A 38 4.64 -4.12 -7.70
N LYS A 39 3.89 -4.26 -6.61
CA LYS A 39 3.27 -5.53 -6.19
C LYS A 39 1.83 -5.26 -5.74
N PRO A 40 0.82 -5.57 -6.57
CA PRO A 40 -0.58 -5.24 -6.28
C PRO A 40 -1.17 -6.01 -5.09
N LEU A 41 -0.44 -6.98 -4.53
CA LEU A 41 -0.82 -7.70 -3.32
C LEU A 41 0.34 -7.67 -2.32
N VAL A 42 0.15 -6.95 -1.22
CA VAL A 42 1.15 -6.78 -0.15
C VAL A 42 0.64 -7.35 1.17
N SER A 43 1.50 -8.01 1.93
CA SER A 43 1.20 -8.47 3.29
C SER A 43 1.90 -7.62 4.34
N ALA A 44 1.44 -7.66 5.59
CA ALA A 44 2.03 -6.87 6.67
C ALA A 44 3.50 -7.25 6.91
N ASN A 45 3.84 -8.53 6.76
CA ASN A 45 5.23 -9.00 6.86
C ASN A 45 6.09 -8.51 5.69
N MET A 46 5.52 -8.43 4.48
CA MET A 46 6.23 -7.89 3.32
C MET A 46 6.54 -6.40 3.54
N VAL A 47 5.54 -5.62 3.93
CA VAL A 47 5.70 -4.18 4.23
C VAL A 47 6.71 -3.96 5.35
N ALA A 48 6.61 -4.72 6.45
CA ALA A 48 7.53 -4.62 7.57
C ALA A 48 8.99 -4.85 7.16
N LYS A 49 9.25 -5.90 6.36
CA LYS A 49 10.59 -6.23 5.87
C LYS A 49 11.11 -5.23 4.86
N THR A 50 10.27 -4.78 3.92
CA THR A 50 10.70 -3.89 2.84
C THR A 50 10.93 -2.46 3.33
N LEU A 51 10.13 -1.98 4.29
CA LEU A 51 10.24 -0.62 4.81
C LEU A 51 11.05 -0.52 6.10
N ASP A 52 11.58 -1.65 6.58
CA ASP A 52 12.29 -1.77 7.86
C ASP A 52 11.52 -1.16 9.04
N VAL A 53 10.26 -1.56 9.17
CA VAL A 53 9.36 -1.11 10.24
C VAL A 53 8.81 -2.29 11.02
N THR A 54 8.36 -2.03 12.24
CA THR A 54 7.72 -3.08 13.04
C THR A 54 6.45 -3.59 12.34
N PRO A 55 6.07 -4.87 12.53
CA PRO A 55 4.82 -5.41 11.95
C PRO A 55 3.56 -4.63 12.34
N GLN A 56 3.56 -3.99 13.52
CA GLN A 56 2.46 -3.12 13.96
C GLN A 56 2.44 -1.80 13.18
N ALA A 57 3.61 -1.18 12.99
CA ALA A 57 3.74 0.01 12.16
C ALA A 57 3.31 -0.28 10.72
N ALA A 58 3.74 -1.41 10.14
CA ALA A 58 3.32 -1.87 8.82
C ALA A 58 1.79 -1.97 8.68
N ARG A 59 1.10 -2.58 9.67
CA ARG A 59 -0.37 -2.65 9.67
C ARG A 59 -1.02 -1.27 9.75
N ARG A 60 -0.48 -0.38 10.58
CA ARG A 60 -1.01 0.98 10.75
C ARG A 60 -0.90 1.78 9.44
N ILE A 61 0.26 1.80 8.80
CA ILE A 61 0.48 2.57 7.56
C ILE A 61 -0.33 2.01 6.38
N VAL A 62 -0.53 0.69 6.32
CA VAL A 62 -1.40 0.04 5.32
C VAL A 62 -2.86 0.48 5.48
N SER A 63 -3.37 0.50 6.70
CA SER A 63 -4.72 1.00 6.98
C SER A 63 -4.86 2.49 6.66
N GLU A 64 -3.83 3.28 6.94
CA GLU A 64 -3.78 4.72 6.65
C GLU A 64 -3.80 5.02 5.14
N LEU A 65 -3.11 4.20 4.35
CA LEU A 65 -3.17 4.27 2.89
C LEU A 65 -4.54 3.85 2.34
N GLY A 66 -5.35 3.13 3.13
CA GLY A 66 -6.72 2.73 2.78
C GLY A 66 -6.77 1.58 1.79
N LEU A 67 -5.75 0.72 1.79
CA LEU A 67 -5.73 -0.46 0.94
C LEU A 67 -6.84 -1.43 1.37
N ARG A 68 -7.51 -2.05 0.41
CA ARG A 68 -8.60 -2.98 0.71
C ARG A 68 -8.03 -4.33 1.09
N GLU A 69 -8.49 -4.88 2.21
CA GLU A 69 -8.16 -6.25 2.60
C GLU A 69 -8.79 -7.21 1.59
N MET A 70 -7.95 -7.98 0.90
CA MET A 70 -8.39 -8.93 -0.14
C MET A 70 -8.54 -10.34 0.41
N THR A 71 -7.91 -10.64 1.54
CA THR A 71 -7.91 -11.95 2.17
C THR A 71 -8.79 -11.95 3.42
N GLY A 72 -9.98 -12.55 3.38
CA GLY A 72 -10.89 -12.66 4.53
C GLY A 72 -10.42 -13.63 5.64
N ARG A 73 -9.12 -13.76 5.90
CA ARG A 73 -8.52 -14.81 6.77
C ARG A 73 -7.66 -14.23 7.90
N GLY A 74 -8.31 -13.64 8.90
CA GLY A 74 -7.78 -13.45 10.25
C GLY A 74 -6.30 -12.99 10.34
N ARG A 75 -5.37 -13.90 10.66
CA ARG A 75 -3.94 -13.60 10.89
C ARG A 75 -3.15 -13.28 9.62
N PHE A 76 -3.58 -13.77 8.45
CA PHE A 76 -2.88 -13.61 7.17
C PHE A 76 -3.60 -12.61 6.30
N ARG A 77 -3.37 -11.33 6.59
CA ARG A 77 -3.95 -10.22 5.83
C ARG A 77 -3.01 -9.79 4.71
N ALA A 78 -3.57 -9.72 3.51
CA ALA A 78 -2.97 -9.08 2.36
C ALA A 78 -3.94 -8.06 1.77
N TRP A 79 -3.38 -6.96 1.28
CA TRP A 79 -4.10 -5.82 0.78
C TRP A 79 -3.64 -5.49 -0.64
N GLY A 80 -4.54 -4.92 -1.43
CA GLY A 80 -4.24 -4.45 -2.77
C GLY A 80 -4.91 -3.12 -3.10
N ALA A 81 -4.39 -2.48 -4.14
CA ALA A 81 -5.04 -1.36 -4.80
C ALA A 81 -6.04 -1.95 -5.82
N LEU A 82 -7.33 -1.85 -5.53
CA LEU A 82 -8.40 -2.21 -6.47
C LEU A 82 -8.84 -0.98 -7.28
#